data_AF-A0A1M6KXK6-F1
#
_entry.id   AF-A0A1M6KXK6-F1
#
_cell.length_a   1.000
_cell.length_b   1.000
_cell.length_c   1.000
_cell.angle_alpha   90.00
_cell.angle_beta   90.00
_cell.angle_gamma   90.00
#
_symmetry.space_group_name_H-M   'P 1'
#
loop_
_entity.id
_entity.type
_entity.pdbx_description
1 polymer ?
#
loop_
_entity_poly.entity_id
_entity_poly.type
_entity_poly.pdbx_seq_one_letter_code
_entity_poly.pdbx_strand_id
1 'polypeptide(L)'
;MIKFLARAAISSVLIYGGQSAAREPGGRGKAVQKLGGKVGITLDDSEAATVVKLNGAVMVGAGTTFALGIFPRLSALALIGSLVPTTLGGHAFWEESDPAARKGQQTQFLKNVGLIGGLLMFLSTGNPKKESAQ
;
A
#
# COMPACT_ATOMS: atom_id res chain seq x y z
N MET A 1 22.42 9.27 4.00
CA MET A 1 22.34 7.81 4.20
C MET A 1 21.04 7.36 4.88
N ILE A 2 20.69 7.90 6.07
CA ILE A 2 19.49 7.50 6.84
C ILE A 2 18.18 7.59 6.01
N LYS A 3 17.96 8.69 5.29
CA LYS A 3 16.78 8.87 4.42
C LYS A 3 16.66 7.79 3.34
N PHE A 4 17.77 7.27 2.83
CA PHE A 4 17.74 6.18 1.84
C PHE A 4 17.35 4.86 2.52
N LEU A 5 18.00 4.52 3.63
CA LEU A 5 17.71 3.30 4.38
C LEU A 5 16.25 3.24 4.84
N ALA A 6 15.70 4.34 5.35
CA ALA A 6 14.30 4.42 5.73
C ALA A 6 13.35 4.17 4.55
N ARG A 7 13.61 4.80 3.39
CA ARG A 7 12.81 4.59 2.17
C ARG A 7 12.93 3.17 1.66
N ALA A 8 14.14 2.60 1.63
CA ALA A 8 14.38 1.22 1.23
C ALA A 8 13.66 0.21 2.14
N ALA A 9 13.70 0.43 3.47
CA ALA A 9 13.05 -0.42 4.44
C ALA A 9 11.52 -0.42 4.30
N ILE A 10 10.90 0.76 4.13
CA ILE A 10 9.46 0.87 3.87
C ILE A 10 9.09 0.22 2.53
N SER A 11 9.91 0.47 1.50
CA SER A 11 9.64 -0.01 0.14
C SER A 11 9.71 -1.52 0.01
N SER A 12 10.58 -2.21 0.77
CA SER A 12 10.82 -3.65 0.62
C SER A 12 9.52 -4.47 0.76
N VAL A 13 8.74 -4.18 1.80
CA VAL A 13 7.46 -4.84 2.07
C VAL A 13 6.42 -4.54 0.99
N LEU A 14 6.42 -3.31 0.47
CA LEU A 14 5.44 -2.87 -0.53
C LEU A 14 5.75 -3.46 -1.91
N ILE A 15 7.02 -3.51 -2.27
CA ILE A 15 7.48 -4.16 -3.51
C ILE A 15 7.19 -5.67 -3.45
N TYR A 16 7.49 -6.32 -2.32
CA TYR A 16 7.23 -7.76 -2.16
C TYR A 16 5.73 -8.08 -2.23
N GLY A 17 4.91 -7.36 -1.46
CA GLY A 17 3.45 -7.54 -1.49
C GLY A 17 2.85 -7.19 -2.86
N GLY A 18 3.34 -6.13 -3.49
CA GLY A 18 2.91 -5.69 -4.81
C GLY A 18 3.24 -6.69 -5.91
N GLN A 19 4.44 -7.26 -5.89
CA GLN A 19 4.83 -8.31 -6.84
C GLN A 19 3.94 -9.54 -6.71
N SER A 20 3.64 -9.98 -5.48
CA SER A 20 2.73 -11.10 -5.24
C SER A 20 1.33 -10.79 -5.78
N ALA A 21 0.79 -9.60 -5.52
CA ALA A 21 -0.53 -9.19 -6.04
C ALA A 21 -0.56 -9.09 -7.58
N ALA A 22 0.52 -8.62 -8.21
CA ALA A 22 0.62 -8.46 -9.66
C ALA A 22 0.70 -9.80 -10.40
N ARG A 23 1.38 -10.79 -9.82
CA ARG A 23 1.54 -12.12 -10.44
C ARG A 23 0.37 -13.04 -10.15
N GLU A 24 -0.09 -13.03 -8.89
CA GLU A 24 -1.11 -13.95 -8.40
C GLU A 24 -2.20 -13.15 -7.67
N PRO A 25 -3.22 -12.67 -8.40
CA PRO A 25 -4.32 -11.94 -7.78
C PRO A 25 -4.99 -12.76 -6.67
N GLY A 26 -5.11 -14.08 -6.87
CA GLY A 26 -5.62 -15.03 -5.89
C GLY A 26 -6.96 -14.59 -5.29
N GLY A 27 -7.13 -14.80 -3.99
CA GLY A 27 -8.35 -14.40 -3.27
C GLY A 27 -8.57 -12.88 -3.14
N ARG A 28 -7.62 -12.03 -3.57
CA ARG A 28 -7.72 -10.56 -3.41
C ARG A 28 -8.81 -9.95 -4.30
N GLY A 29 -9.21 -10.63 -5.38
CA GLY A 29 -10.32 -10.19 -6.24
C GLY A 29 -11.62 -10.03 -5.46
N LYS A 30 -11.91 -10.96 -4.53
CA LYS A 30 -13.12 -10.89 -3.67
C LYS A 30 -13.12 -9.65 -2.77
N ALA A 31 -11.96 -9.24 -2.28
CA ALA A 31 -11.82 -8.02 -1.49
C ALA A 31 -12.11 -6.77 -2.34
N VAL A 32 -11.62 -6.75 -3.58
CA VAL A 32 -11.91 -5.66 -4.53
C VAL A 32 -13.38 -5.59 -4.89
N GLN A 33 -14.02 -6.73 -5.20
CA GLN A 33 -15.46 -6.78 -5.49
C GLN A 33 -16.30 -6.31 -4.30
N LYS A 34 -15.95 -6.75 -3.08
CA LYS A 34 -16.63 -6.32 -1.85
C LYS A 34 -16.52 -4.81 -1.64
N LEU A 35 -15.33 -4.24 -1.87
CA LEU A 35 -15.11 -2.81 -1.78
C LEU A 35 -15.87 -2.04 -2.87
N GLY A 36 -15.84 -2.53 -4.12
CA GLY A 36 -16.59 -1.97 -5.23
C GLY A 36 -18.10 -1.92 -4.94
N GLY A 37 -18.65 -3.02 -4.43
CA GLY A 37 -20.06 -3.12 -4.04
C GLY A 37 -20.48 -2.09 -2.99
N LYS A 38 -19.60 -1.73 -2.04
CA LYS A 38 -19.86 -0.68 -1.04
C LYS A 38 -20.00 0.72 -1.65
N VAL A 39 -19.49 0.94 -2.86
CA VAL A 39 -19.54 2.23 -3.57
C VAL A 39 -20.37 2.17 -4.86
N GLY A 40 -21.14 1.09 -5.06
CA GLY A 40 -22.02 0.92 -6.23
C GLY A 40 -21.30 0.48 -7.52
N ILE A 41 -20.05 0.02 -7.42
CA ILE A 41 -19.28 -0.49 -8.57
C ILE A 41 -19.33 -2.03 -8.53
N THR A 42 -19.97 -2.63 -9.52
CA THR A 42 -19.95 -4.09 -9.71
C THR A 42 -18.79 -4.43 -10.62
N LEU A 43 -17.92 -5.34 -10.18
CA LEU A 43 -16.77 -5.81 -10.96
C LEU A 43 -16.90 -7.31 -11.15
N ASP A 44 -16.73 -7.78 -12.37
CA ASP A 44 -16.58 -9.21 -12.62
C ASP A 44 -15.22 -9.73 -12.09
N ASP A 45 -14.98 -11.04 -12.20
CA ASP A 45 -13.73 -11.66 -11.72
C ASP A 45 -12.49 -11.17 -12.49
N SER A 46 -12.63 -10.86 -13.78
CA SER A 46 -11.55 -10.39 -14.65
C SER A 46 -11.18 -8.94 -14.34
N GLU A 47 -12.18 -8.08 -14.16
CA GLU A 47 -12.03 -6.69 -13.77
C GLU A 47 -11.41 -6.59 -12.37
N ALA A 48 -11.92 -7.37 -11.41
CA ALA A 48 -11.36 -7.42 -10.07
C ALA A 48 -9.91 -7.89 -10.07
N ALA A 49 -9.58 -8.94 -10.85
CA ALA A 49 -8.21 -9.39 -11.03
C ALA A 49 -7.31 -8.30 -11.64
N THR A 50 -7.83 -7.55 -12.62
CA THR A 50 -7.11 -6.44 -13.26
C THR A 50 -6.81 -5.32 -12.27
N VAL A 51 -7.76 -4.94 -11.43
CA VAL A 51 -7.57 -3.95 -10.37
C VAL A 51 -6.51 -4.40 -9.35
N VAL A 52 -6.52 -5.68 -8.95
CA VAL A 52 -5.49 -6.24 -8.07
C VAL A 52 -4.11 -6.17 -8.72
N LYS A 53 -4.00 -6.54 -10.00
CA LYS A 53 -2.74 -6.48 -10.75
C LYS A 53 -2.21 -5.06 -10.87
N LEU A 54 -3.10 -4.12 -11.18
CA LEU A 54 -2.79 -2.69 -11.29
C LEU A 54 -2.28 -2.16 -9.96
N ASN A 55 -2.97 -2.45 -8.86
CA ASN A 55 -2.51 -2.07 -7.52
C ASN A 55 -1.13 -2.65 -7.21
N GLY A 56 -0.90 -3.92 -7.54
CA GLY A 56 0.41 -4.56 -7.38
C GLY A 56 1.51 -3.86 -8.18
N ALA A 57 1.24 -3.49 -9.44
CA ALA A 57 2.15 -2.74 -10.29
C ALA A 57 2.46 -1.34 -9.72
N VAL A 58 1.45 -0.64 -9.19
CA VAL A 58 1.64 0.65 -8.51
C VAL A 58 2.54 0.48 -7.29
N MET A 59 2.32 -0.54 -6.45
CA MET A 59 3.15 -0.79 -5.28
C MET A 59 4.61 -1.08 -5.63
N VAL A 60 4.86 -1.85 -6.69
CA VAL A 60 6.23 -2.12 -7.17
C VAL A 60 6.87 -0.87 -7.76
N GLY A 61 6.18 -0.17 -8.66
CA GLY A 61 6.68 1.02 -9.32
C GLY A 61 6.96 2.14 -8.33
N ALA A 62 5.95 2.53 -7.55
CA ALA A 62 6.07 3.58 -6.55
C ALA A 62 7.01 3.19 -5.41
N GLY A 63 7.06 1.92 -5.01
CA GLY A 63 8.04 1.43 -4.03
C GLY A 63 9.46 1.58 -4.53
N THR A 64 9.72 1.24 -5.79
CA THR A 64 11.04 1.36 -6.40
C THR A 64 11.47 2.82 -6.53
N THR A 65 10.60 3.70 -7.05
CA THR A 65 10.90 5.13 -7.17
C THR A 65 11.05 5.79 -5.81
N PHE A 66 10.26 5.38 -4.80
CA PHE A 66 10.40 5.85 -3.43
C PHE A 66 11.74 5.45 -2.81
N ALA A 67 12.15 4.18 -2.95
CA ALA A 67 13.45 3.70 -2.48
C ALA A 67 14.62 4.48 -3.12
N LEU A 68 14.56 4.69 -4.44
CA LEU A 68 15.60 5.41 -5.19
C LEU A 68 15.58 6.93 -4.94
N GLY A 69 14.43 7.48 -4.53
CA GLY A 69 14.29 8.92 -4.25
C GLY A 69 13.90 9.74 -5.46
N ILE A 70 13.33 9.06 -6.44
CA ILE A 70 12.76 9.65 -7.64
C ILE A 70 11.34 10.07 -7.28
N PHE A 71 11.08 11.38 -7.25
CA PHE A 71 9.80 11.97 -6.82
C PHE A 71 9.23 11.33 -5.54
N PRO A 72 9.95 11.40 -4.39
CA PRO A 72 9.63 10.62 -3.20
C PRO A 72 8.27 10.98 -2.60
N ARG A 73 7.82 12.24 -2.73
CA ARG A 73 6.50 12.68 -2.24
C ARG A 73 5.36 12.08 -3.06
N LEU A 74 5.49 12.11 -4.39
CA LEU A 74 4.50 11.52 -5.29
C LEU A 74 4.45 10.00 -5.13
N SER A 75 5.62 9.37 -5.01
CA SER A 75 5.71 7.93 -4.75
C SER A 75 5.06 7.56 -3.42
N ALA A 76 5.30 8.34 -2.35
CA ALA A 76 4.65 8.12 -1.05
C ALA A 76 3.12 8.29 -1.11
N LEU A 77 2.61 9.29 -1.84
CA LEU A 77 1.17 9.47 -2.04
C LEU A 77 0.56 8.27 -2.78
N ALA A 78 1.20 7.78 -3.84
CA ALA A 78 0.74 6.61 -4.57
C ALA A 78 0.72 5.36 -3.67
N LEU A 79 1.77 5.14 -2.88
CA LEU A 79 1.84 4.02 -1.94
C LEU A 79 0.76 4.08 -0.85
N ILE A 80 0.49 5.27 -0.29
CA ILE A 80 -0.60 5.47 0.67
C ILE A 80 -1.95 5.18 0.00
N GLY A 81 -2.18 5.72 -1.20
CA GLY A 81 -3.39 5.50 -1.99
C GLY A 81 -3.65 4.03 -2.30
N SER A 82 -2.61 3.23 -2.49
CA SER A 82 -2.71 1.77 -2.65
C SER A 82 -2.94 1.02 -1.33
N LEU A 83 -2.25 1.43 -0.26
CA LEU A 83 -2.31 0.76 1.05
C LEU A 83 -3.67 0.89 1.73
N VAL A 84 -4.31 2.06 1.67
CA VAL A 84 -5.60 2.31 2.32
C VAL A 84 -6.68 1.33 1.86
N PRO A 85 -7.04 1.23 0.55
CA PRO A 85 -8.05 0.28 0.09
C PRO A 85 -7.60 -1.18 0.30
N THR A 86 -6.31 -1.49 0.12
CA THR A 86 -5.78 -2.84 0.39
C THR A 86 -5.99 -3.26 1.84
N THR A 87 -5.84 -2.32 2.78
CA THR A 87 -6.02 -2.56 4.22
C THR A 87 -7.49 -2.72 4.58
N LEU A 88 -8.37 -1.85 4.05
CA LEU A 88 -9.81 -1.91 4.31
C LEU A 88 -10.49 -3.13 3.68
N GLY A 89 -10.02 -3.59 2.52
CA GLY A 89 -10.59 -4.76 1.84
C GLY A 89 -9.95 -6.07 2.25
N GLY A 90 -8.62 -6.09 2.44
CA GLY A 90 -7.86 -7.32 2.67
C GLY A 90 -7.64 -7.67 4.14
N HIS A 91 -7.70 -6.68 5.04
CA HIS A 91 -7.31 -6.82 6.45
C HIS A 91 -8.31 -6.18 7.43
N ALA A 92 -9.60 -6.22 7.09
CA ALA A 92 -10.69 -5.78 7.96
C ALA A 92 -10.90 -6.75 9.14
N PHE A 93 -10.00 -6.73 10.12
CA PHE A 93 -10.03 -7.66 11.26
C PHE A 93 -11.34 -7.58 12.06
N TRP A 94 -12.03 -6.44 12.03
CA TRP A 94 -13.33 -6.24 12.68
C TRP A 94 -14.47 -7.04 12.01
N GLU A 95 -14.30 -7.50 10.77
CA GLU A 95 -15.28 -8.35 10.07
C GLU A 95 -14.98 -9.86 10.25
N GLU A 96 -13.85 -10.23 10.85
CA GLU A 96 -13.45 -11.63 11.07
C GLU A 96 -14.04 -12.18 12.37
N SER A 97 -14.65 -13.37 12.34
CA SER A 97 -15.30 -13.99 13.50
C SER A 97 -14.40 -14.97 14.24
N ASP A 98 -13.48 -15.64 13.53
CA ASP A 98 -12.55 -16.56 14.17
C ASP A 98 -11.49 -15.80 14.98
N PRO A 99 -11.30 -16.08 16.28
CA PRO A 99 -10.37 -15.34 17.13
C PRO A 99 -8.90 -15.42 16.68
N ALA A 100 -8.47 -16.54 16.09
CA ALA A 100 -7.09 -16.72 15.65
C ALA A 100 -6.83 -15.95 14.34
N ALA A 101 -7.73 -16.08 13.36
CA ALA A 101 -7.69 -15.34 12.11
C ALA A 101 -7.77 -13.82 12.35
N ARG A 102 -8.64 -13.38 13.27
CA ARG A 102 -8.78 -11.97 13.64
C ARG A 102 -7.46 -11.37 14.13
N LYS A 103 -6.72 -12.09 15.00
CA LYS A 103 -5.40 -11.63 15.47
C LYS A 103 -4.41 -11.49 14.31
N GLY A 104 -4.36 -12.46 13.40
CA GLY A 104 -3.52 -12.39 12.20
C GLY A 104 -3.85 -11.18 11.32
N GLN A 105 -5.14 -10.92 11.09
CA GLN A 105 -5.59 -9.75 10.32
C GLN A 105 -5.26 -8.44 11.02
N GLN A 106 -5.42 -8.37 12.35
CA GLN A 106 -5.06 -7.20 13.14
C GLN A 106 -3.57 -6.88 13.04
N THR A 107 -2.69 -7.90 13.05
CA THR A 107 -1.25 -7.69 12.85
C THR A 107 -0.95 -7.08 11.48
N GLN A 108 -1.57 -7.57 10.40
CA GLN A 108 -1.38 -7.00 9.06
C GLN A 108 -1.93 -5.58 8.95
N PHE A 109 -3.08 -5.32 9.58
CA PHE A 109 -3.65 -3.98 9.68
C PHE A 109 -2.67 -3.02 10.36
N LEU A 110 -2.17 -3.37 11.55
CA LEU A 110 -1.24 -2.51 12.31
C LEU A 110 0.09 -2.30 11.57
N LYS A 111 0.61 -3.32 10.89
CA LYS A 111 1.76 -3.19 10.00
C LYS A 111 1.50 -2.14 8.93
N ASN A 112 0.36 -2.19 8.24
CA ASN A 112 0.04 -1.23 7.19
C ASN A 112 -0.14 0.19 7.74
N VAL A 113 -0.77 0.34 8.91
CA VAL A 113 -0.86 1.64 9.61
C VAL A 113 0.53 2.20 9.92
N GLY A 114 1.45 1.38 10.42
CA GLY A 114 2.84 1.77 10.67
C GLY A 114 3.56 2.22 9.38
N LEU A 115 3.37 1.49 8.27
CA LEU A 115 3.93 1.86 6.96
C LEU A 115 3.36 3.19 6.46
N ILE A 116 2.05 3.41 6.57
CA ILE A 116 1.41 4.68 6.21
C ILE A 116 1.98 5.83 7.05
N GLY A 117 2.12 5.64 8.36
CA GLY A 117 2.76 6.62 9.25
C GLY A 117 4.18 6.97 8.80
N GLY A 118 4.98 5.97 8.44
CA GLY A 118 6.31 6.17 7.87
C GLY A 118 6.29 6.97 6.56
N LEU A 119 5.36 6.66 5.64
CA LEU A 119 5.19 7.37 4.37
C LEU A 119 4.76 8.83 4.57
N LEU A 120 3.86 9.11 5.51
CA LEU A 120 3.39 10.45 5.85
C LEU A 120 4.53 11.38 6.30
N MET A 121 5.54 10.86 7.00
CA MET A 121 6.72 11.64 7.40
C MET A 121 7.50 12.18 6.19
N PHE A 122 7.51 11.46 5.07
CA PHE A 122 8.12 11.91 3.82
C PHE A 122 7.28 12.93 3.04
N LEU A 123 6.00 13.08 3.40
CA LEU A 123 5.16 14.18 2.89
C LEU A 123 5.35 15.46 3.71
N SER A 124 5.55 15.33 5.03
CA SER A 124 5.75 16.47 5.93
C SER A 124 7.11 17.13 5.78
N THR A 125 8.17 16.34 5.53
CA THR A 125 9.53 16.90 5.44
C THR A 125 9.71 17.81 4.21
N GLY A 126 9.96 19.10 4.48
CA GLY A 126 10.22 20.14 3.49
C GLY A 126 11.51 19.90 2.70
N ASN A 127 11.59 20.49 1.51
CA ASN A 127 12.72 20.32 0.59
C ASN A 127 13.94 21.08 1.16
N PRO A 128 15.06 20.41 1.51
CA PRO A 128 16.19 21.06 2.18
C PRO A 128 16.91 22.11 1.32
N LYS A 129 16.63 22.18 0.01
CA LYS A 129 17.23 23.18 -0.90
C LYS A 129 16.77 24.62 -0.65
N LYS A 130 15.76 24.87 0.21
CA LYS A 130 15.28 26.24 0.49
C LYS A 130 15.89 26.90 1.73
N GLU A 131 16.58 26.16 2.59
CA GLU A 131 17.15 26.70 3.84
C GLU A 131 18.58 27.26 3.68
N SER A 132 19.30 26.94 2.60
CA SER A 132 20.68 27.39 2.41
C SER A 132 20.80 28.73 1.66
N ALA A 133 19.72 29.52 1.58
CA ALA A 133 19.68 30.79 0.85
C ALA A 133 19.07 31.94 1.68
N GLN A 134 19.04 31.80 3.01
CA GLN A 134 18.68 32.87 3.95
C GLN A 134 19.81 33.06 4.95
#